data_AF-A0AAD4QP08-F1
#
_entry.id   AF-A0AAD4QP08-F1
#
_cell.length_a   1.000
_cell.length_b   1.000
_cell.length_c   1.000
_cell.angle_alpha   90.00
_cell.angle_beta   90.00
_cell.angle_gamma   90.00
#
_symmetry.space_group_name_H-M   'P 1'
#
loop_
_entity.id
_entity.type
_entity.pdbx_description
1 polymer ?
#
loop_
_entity_poly.entity_id
_entity_poly.type
_entity_poly.pdbx_seq_one_letter_code
_entity_poly.pdbx_strand_id
1 'polypeptide(L)'
;MSTAPPNNWLFDTPTVVPCGDSSTSDAETLFDFYPDADIILRSSDHHEFRVPRIYIINSSPPLRKLLVQAISNLDTPSIEREASLATVQLPERSSILSRLLTFIFPVPATLPSTIEEIMELLSVAQKYEIYPVLTQIRDRIARQHPKFISPETALRVYSLAQKYKLREEDSMTIEDLEDKLDVMPGAFLYELWKFHQRARGNLLLDILGFRMTDLRQTLKDLQCSQLGCFGFPRWLDNYVDSITKTPAVFDITEFHMALTRHVVPSSTSLNGCSHCGSISSETMHEFWIALETVVQGSFGKAELFLSLVTGEPRSQSHPTSMDQPPPPRPNLNLREADVVLQSSDNANFPVHKSVLATSSPFFSDLFSFAQPSDDEVVDGLHVIRLTEDAEVLHCLITMLYPIPSVIPDSYDRVLDLLAVTQKYDMAAVQSSLRVEISQKTFPALTSTPAAPFHAYAIASSKGLTPEMEHAARLTLDYPMTFESIGDELKLFDGWALRDLAHFRKRCRDSIVLFLKSLLDCHEEPSKIWVGCLNTPRNRSRDQGLLLAGWLHDLILRNIRELQRGFTCALPNEEGLRKQYMTALQAHIRETGCSFCSRVHVMEGDWYWERTENGLSLAKQQVCFNSNVSGVAGNL
;
A
#
# COMPACT_ATOMS: atom_id res chain seq x y z
N MET A 1 74.04 -2.32 28.65
CA MET A 1 74.92 -1.28 28.07
C MET A 1 74.28 -0.92 26.73
N SER A 2 73.52 0.17 26.60
CA SER A 2 74.01 1.55 26.50
C SER A 2 75.08 1.60 25.41
N THR A 3 75.01 2.34 24.30
CA THR A 3 74.39 3.65 23.99
C THR A 3 74.81 3.94 22.54
N ALA A 4 73.98 4.48 21.65
CA ALA A 4 73.84 5.92 21.30
C ALA A 4 73.52 6.00 19.77
N PRO A 5 73.24 7.17 19.19
CA PRO A 5 71.97 7.91 19.23
C PRO A 5 71.41 8.21 17.81
N PRO A 6 70.14 8.62 17.67
CA PRO A 6 69.57 9.04 16.39
C PRO A 6 69.64 10.56 16.21
N ASN A 7 70.04 11.02 15.01
CA ASN A 7 70.04 12.43 14.65
C ASN A 7 68.68 12.86 14.09
N ASN A 8 68.14 13.90 14.73
CA ASN A 8 67.02 14.75 14.36
C ASN A 8 67.09 15.31 12.92
N TRP A 9 65.95 15.28 12.23
CA TRP A 9 65.45 16.43 11.47
C TRP A 9 63.93 16.52 11.70
N LEU A 10 63.53 17.52 12.48
CA LEU A 10 62.14 17.92 12.77
C LEU A 10 61.58 18.74 11.60
N PHE A 11 60.38 18.39 11.13
CA PHE A 11 59.34 19.35 10.77
C PHE A 11 58.00 18.78 11.25
N ASP A 12 57.25 19.63 11.94
CA ASP A 12 56.11 19.32 12.80
C ASP A 12 54.97 18.57 12.09
N THR A 13 54.50 17.52 12.75
CA THR A 13 53.19 16.90 12.49
C THR A 13 52.08 17.80 13.04
N PRO A 14 51.06 18.20 12.25
CA PRO A 14 49.84 18.72 12.83
C PRO A 14 49.03 17.56 13.42
N THR A 15 48.72 17.73 14.69
CA THR A 15 47.95 16.91 15.60
C THR A 15 46.65 16.38 14.97
N VAL A 16 46.43 15.07 15.12
CA VAL A 16 45.14 14.41 14.88
C VAL A 16 44.08 15.06 15.78
N VAL A 17 43.14 15.78 15.17
CA VAL A 17 41.90 16.20 15.82
C VAL A 17 40.88 15.06 15.66
N PRO A 18 40.17 14.64 16.71
CA PRO A 18 39.14 13.60 16.58
C PRO A 18 38.00 14.11 15.68
N CYS A 19 37.64 13.35 14.64
CA CYS A 19 36.41 13.56 13.88
C CYS A 19 35.21 13.46 14.83
N GLY A 20 34.66 14.60 15.22
CA GLY A 20 33.32 14.71 15.76
C GLY A 20 32.31 14.86 14.63
N ASP A 21 31.15 14.22 14.78
CA ASP A 21 30.00 14.35 13.90
C ASP A 21 29.49 15.80 13.91
N SER A 22 29.85 16.60 12.89
CA SER A 22 29.40 18.01 12.76
C SER A 22 29.04 18.41 11.31
N SER A 23 28.43 17.51 10.54
CA SER A 23 28.27 17.72 9.08
C SER A 23 27.01 18.49 8.63
N THR A 24 26.09 18.83 9.52
CA THR A 24 24.84 19.54 9.14
C THR A 24 24.94 21.06 9.28
N SER A 25 25.62 21.57 10.31
CA SER A 25 25.74 23.02 10.60
C SER A 25 26.62 23.80 9.61
N ASP A 26 27.63 23.15 9.03
CA ASP A 26 28.63 23.83 8.20
C ASP A 26 28.13 24.13 6.77
N ALA A 27 27.15 23.36 6.27
CA ALA A 27 26.62 23.55 4.92
C ALA A 27 25.60 24.69 4.86
N GLU A 28 24.79 24.90 5.90
CA GLU A 28 23.77 25.96 5.94
C GLU A 28 24.39 27.36 6.06
N THR A 29 25.49 27.47 6.80
CA THR A 29 26.21 28.74 7.01
C THR A 29 27.16 29.11 5.86
N LEU A 30 27.43 28.16 4.94
CA LEU A 30 28.41 28.29 3.86
C LEU A 30 28.10 29.46 2.90
N PHE A 31 26.83 29.81 2.74
CA PHE A 31 26.37 30.85 1.82
C PHE A 31 25.86 32.12 2.53
N ASP A 32 26.06 32.25 3.85
CA ASP A 32 25.62 33.43 4.60
C ASP A 32 26.49 34.66 4.31
N PHE A 33 27.77 34.41 3.94
CA PHE A 33 28.80 35.44 3.74
C PHE A 33 29.61 35.22 2.44
N TYR A 34 28.94 34.81 1.35
CA TYR A 34 29.63 34.59 0.08
C TYR A 34 30.20 35.93 -0.47
N PRO A 35 31.50 36.01 -0.81
CA PRO A 35 32.09 37.22 -1.38
C PRO A 35 31.48 37.51 -2.76
N ASP A 36 31.19 38.77 -3.05
CA ASP A 36 30.54 39.22 -4.30
C ASP A 36 29.07 38.78 -4.48
N ALA A 37 28.38 38.46 -3.37
CA ALA A 37 26.93 38.23 -3.42
C ALA A 37 26.17 39.50 -3.85
N ASP A 38 25.37 39.38 -4.91
CA ASP A 38 24.55 40.46 -5.48
C ASP A 38 23.03 40.20 -5.35
N ILE A 39 22.64 39.07 -4.76
CA ILE A 39 21.25 38.72 -4.42
C ILE A 39 21.16 37.97 -3.08
N ILE A 40 19.96 38.01 -2.48
CA ILE A 40 19.58 37.20 -1.32
C ILE A 40 18.49 36.21 -1.75
N LEU A 41 18.72 34.92 -1.56
CA LEU A 41 17.68 33.90 -1.65
C LEU A 41 17.16 33.63 -0.24
N ARG A 42 15.88 33.91 0.02
CA ARG A 42 15.25 33.67 1.31
C ARG A 42 14.43 32.38 1.26
N SER A 43 14.71 31.45 2.16
CA SER A 43 13.96 30.20 2.31
C SER A 43 12.61 30.39 3.00
N SER A 44 11.76 29.36 3.01
CA SER A 44 10.45 29.42 3.68
C SER A 44 10.53 29.50 5.20
N ASP A 45 11.62 29.04 5.80
CA ASP A 45 11.99 29.19 7.21
C ASP A 45 12.82 30.47 7.50
N HIS A 46 12.81 31.42 6.56
CA HIS A 46 13.41 32.76 6.69
C HIS A 46 14.94 32.81 6.79
N HIS A 47 15.64 31.74 6.42
CA HIS A 47 17.09 31.77 6.26
C HIS A 47 17.49 32.52 4.99
N GLU A 48 18.57 33.29 5.05
CA GLU A 48 19.02 34.16 3.96
C GLU A 48 20.35 33.69 3.39
N PHE A 49 20.34 33.20 2.15
CA PHE A 49 21.54 32.82 1.41
C PHE A 49 22.00 33.99 0.54
N ARG A 50 23.21 34.51 0.78
CA ARG A 50 23.83 35.56 -0.02
C ARG A 50 24.65 34.91 -1.13
N VAL A 51 24.21 35.05 -2.38
CA VAL A 51 24.85 34.35 -3.50
C VAL A 51 25.03 35.23 -4.75
N PRO A 52 26.01 34.95 -5.61
CA PRO A 52 26.10 35.60 -6.93
C PRO A 52 25.02 35.09 -7.90
N ARG A 53 24.19 35.99 -8.44
CA ARG A 53 23.07 35.68 -9.34
C ARG A 53 23.47 35.01 -10.64
N ILE A 54 24.72 35.22 -11.10
CA ILE A 54 25.21 34.68 -12.37
C ILE A 54 25.13 33.14 -12.42
N TYR A 55 25.43 32.47 -11.31
CA TYR A 55 25.36 31.02 -11.21
C TYR A 55 23.91 30.54 -11.26
N ILE A 56 22.99 31.21 -10.57
CA ILE A 56 21.57 30.87 -10.57
C ILE A 56 20.94 31.08 -11.95
N ILE A 57 21.20 32.23 -12.59
CA ILE A 57 20.70 32.59 -13.92
C ILE A 57 21.10 31.56 -14.97
N ASN A 58 22.35 31.09 -14.92
CA ASN A 58 22.87 30.13 -15.89
C ASN A 58 22.39 28.71 -15.64
N SER A 59 22.01 28.39 -14.41
CA SER A 59 21.65 27.02 -14.00
C SER A 59 20.15 26.74 -14.04
N SER A 60 19.30 27.78 -13.91
CA SER A 60 17.84 27.61 -13.80
C SER A 60 17.06 28.68 -14.59
N PRO A 61 16.34 28.29 -15.66
CA PRO A 61 15.42 29.20 -16.37
C PRO A 61 14.26 29.72 -15.51
N PRO A 62 13.59 28.90 -14.66
CA PRO A 62 12.55 29.40 -13.74
C PRO A 62 13.07 30.42 -12.73
N LEU A 63 14.19 30.14 -12.06
CA LEU A 63 14.77 31.06 -11.08
C LEU A 63 15.24 32.37 -11.74
N ARG A 64 15.75 32.31 -12.98
CA ARG A 64 16.07 33.51 -13.77
C ARG A 64 14.87 34.44 -13.92
N LYS A 65 13.68 33.91 -14.21
CA LYS A 65 12.45 34.73 -14.35
C LYS A 65 12.07 35.41 -13.03
N LEU A 66 12.11 34.66 -11.92
CA LEU A 66 11.84 35.19 -10.59
C LEU A 66 12.83 36.30 -10.19
N LEU A 67 14.11 36.11 -10.53
CA LEU A 67 15.16 37.11 -10.31
C LEU A 67 14.92 38.40 -11.11
N VAL A 68 14.59 38.28 -12.39
CA VAL A 68 14.27 39.44 -13.24
C VAL A 68 13.06 40.20 -12.67
N GLN A 69 12.03 39.49 -12.22
CA GLN A 69 10.85 40.11 -11.61
C GLN A 69 11.17 40.82 -10.28
N ALA A 70 11.97 40.19 -9.41
CA ALA A 70 12.38 40.78 -8.14
C ALA A 70 13.24 42.05 -8.34
N ILE A 71 14.11 42.06 -9.36
CA ILE A 71 14.93 43.23 -9.70
C ILE A 71 14.07 44.36 -10.26
N SER A 72 13.13 44.07 -11.17
CA SER A 72 12.22 45.09 -11.71
C SER A 72 11.34 45.76 -10.64
N ASN A 73 11.03 45.06 -9.54
CA ASN A 73 10.24 45.61 -8.43
C ASN A 73 11.05 46.60 -7.55
N LEU A 74 12.38 46.62 -7.64
CA LEU A 74 13.24 47.57 -6.91
C LEU A 74 13.34 48.94 -7.58
N ASP A 75 12.84 49.11 -8.81
CA ASP A 75 12.88 50.37 -9.55
C ASP A 75 11.81 51.40 -9.11
N THR A 76 11.14 51.20 -7.96
CA THR A 76 10.27 52.22 -7.36
C THR A 76 11.08 53.16 -6.44
N PRO A 77 10.98 54.49 -6.57
CA PRO A 77 11.90 55.42 -5.93
C PRO A 77 11.50 55.68 -4.47
N SER A 78 12.05 54.91 -3.54
CA SER A 78 12.05 55.27 -2.11
C SER A 78 13.47 55.59 -1.64
N ILE A 79 13.57 56.78 -1.06
CA ILE A 79 14.77 57.46 -0.61
C ILE A 79 15.17 56.84 0.72
N GLU A 80 16.04 55.83 0.71
CA GLU A 80 16.93 55.42 1.81
C GLU A 80 17.81 54.25 1.31
N ARG A 81 18.90 54.60 0.61
CA ARG A 81 19.88 53.62 0.08
C ARG A 81 20.97 53.36 1.12
N GLU A 82 20.70 52.41 1.99
CA GLU A 82 21.75 51.46 2.42
C GLU A 82 21.57 50.18 1.60
N ALA A 83 22.67 49.55 1.21
CA ALA A 83 22.77 48.52 0.16
C ALA A 83 21.87 47.27 0.38
N SER A 84 20.57 47.39 0.14
CA SER A 84 19.63 46.26 0.21
C SER A 84 19.72 45.45 -1.09
N LEU A 85 20.37 44.29 -1.01
CA LEU A 85 20.41 43.32 -2.11
C LEU A 85 18.99 42.84 -2.47
N ALA A 86 18.76 42.53 -3.75
CA ALA A 86 17.48 42.01 -4.20
C ALA A 86 17.18 40.67 -3.51
N THR A 87 16.05 40.59 -2.82
CA THR A 87 15.64 39.38 -2.08
C THR A 87 14.59 38.60 -2.87
N VAL A 88 14.86 37.32 -3.14
CA VAL A 88 13.94 36.38 -3.78
C VAL A 88 13.44 35.38 -2.75
N GLN A 89 12.13 35.36 -2.51
CA GLN A 89 11.50 34.38 -1.63
C GLN A 89 11.30 33.05 -2.37
N LEU A 90 11.83 31.98 -1.81
CA LEU A 90 11.66 30.61 -2.28
C LEU A 90 10.80 29.81 -1.27
N PRO A 91 9.94 28.90 -1.74
CA PRO A 91 9.08 28.10 -0.87
C PRO A 91 9.81 26.92 -0.20
N GLU A 92 11.05 26.61 -0.60
CA GLU A 92 11.84 25.51 -0.03
C GLU A 92 12.49 25.90 1.30
N ARG A 93 12.73 24.89 2.14
CA ARG A 93 13.42 25.02 3.43
C ARG A 93 14.91 25.30 3.23
N SER A 94 15.53 25.95 4.22
CA SER A 94 16.96 26.26 4.24
C SER A 94 17.84 25.03 4.00
N SER A 95 17.54 23.90 4.66
CA SER A 95 18.32 22.66 4.55
C SER A 95 18.41 22.13 3.11
N ILE A 96 17.31 22.15 2.35
CA ILE A 96 17.27 21.67 0.96
C ILE A 96 17.92 22.68 0.01
N LEU A 97 17.68 23.98 0.23
CA LEU A 97 18.27 25.04 -0.58
C LEU A 97 19.79 25.09 -0.43
N SER A 98 20.32 25.00 0.79
CA SER A 98 21.75 24.91 1.05
C SER A 98 22.37 23.76 0.24
N ARG A 99 21.76 22.57 0.27
CA ARG A 99 22.25 21.40 -0.48
C ARG A 99 22.20 21.64 -1.99
N LEU A 100 21.09 22.16 -2.51
CA LEU A 100 20.96 22.51 -3.93
C LEU A 100 22.05 23.50 -4.37
N LEU A 101 22.34 24.52 -3.56
CA LEU A 101 23.38 25.50 -3.83
C LEU A 101 24.78 24.85 -3.88
N THR A 102 25.07 23.83 -3.05
CA THR A 102 26.36 23.11 -3.14
C THR A 102 26.60 22.41 -4.48
N PHE A 103 25.55 22.11 -5.25
CA PHE A 103 25.65 21.55 -6.60
C PHE A 103 25.73 22.62 -7.71
N ILE A 104 25.32 23.85 -7.44
CA ILE A 104 25.30 24.96 -8.41
C ILE A 104 26.61 25.76 -8.34
N PHE A 105 27.13 25.97 -7.13
CA PHE A 105 28.33 26.75 -6.88
C PHE A 105 29.59 25.89 -6.93
N PRO A 106 30.78 26.47 -7.16
CA PRO A 106 32.05 25.74 -7.22
C PRO A 106 32.55 25.35 -5.82
N VAL A 107 31.71 24.62 -5.08
CA VAL A 107 31.97 24.10 -3.73
C VAL A 107 31.74 22.59 -3.73
N PRO A 108 32.29 21.83 -2.76
CA PRO A 108 32.08 20.39 -2.71
C PRO A 108 30.59 20.05 -2.59
N ALA A 109 30.02 19.44 -3.62
CA ALA A 109 28.62 19.03 -3.58
C ALA A 109 28.40 17.96 -2.50
N THR A 110 27.37 18.13 -1.69
CA THR A 110 27.03 17.21 -0.60
C THR A 110 25.60 16.72 -0.75
N LEU A 111 25.42 15.40 -0.65
CA LEU A 111 24.08 14.83 -0.57
C LEU A 111 23.54 15.00 0.86
N PRO A 112 22.21 15.18 1.01
CA PRO A 112 21.56 15.07 2.30
C PRO A 112 21.77 13.69 2.95
N SER A 113 21.63 13.62 4.27
CA SER A 113 21.82 12.40 5.05
C SER A 113 20.63 11.45 5.00
N THR A 114 19.43 11.95 4.70
CA THR A 114 18.19 11.15 4.71
C THR A 114 17.65 10.93 3.30
N ILE A 115 16.94 9.81 3.11
CA ILE A 115 16.28 9.48 1.84
C ILE A 115 15.23 10.54 1.51
N GLU A 116 14.47 11.00 2.50
CA GLU A 116 13.47 12.07 2.36
C GLU A 116 14.06 13.34 1.76
N GLU A 117 15.16 13.83 2.33
CA GLU A 117 15.82 15.04 1.86
C GLU A 117 16.48 14.85 0.50
N ILE A 118 17.01 13.65 0.20
CA ILE A 118 17.56 13.33 -1.14
C ILE A 118 16.44 13.39 -2.19
N MET A 119 15.27 12.81 -1.89
CA MET A 119 14.12 12.83 -2.79
C MET A 119 13.52 14.24 -2.92
N GLU A 120 13.47 15.01 -1.83
CA GLU A 120 13.07 16.41 -1.87
C GLU A 120 14.04 17.25 -2.71
N LEU A 121 15.35 17.05 -2.56
CA LEU A 121 16.38 17.72 -3.35
C LEU A 121 16.24 17.41 -4.85
N LEU A 122 16.03 16.14 -5.22
CA LEU A 122 15.74 15.74 -6.61
C LEU A 122 14.49 16.44 -7.14
N SER A 123 13.43 16.52 -6.33
CA SER A 123 12.18 17.19 -6.70
C SER A 123 12.37 18.69 -6.96
N VAL A 124 13.18 19.36 -6.12
CA VAL A 124 13.47 20.79 -6.21
C VAL A 124 14.36 21.07 -7.41
N ALA A 125 15.38 20.24 -7.67
CA ALA A 125 16.21 20.35 -8.85
C ALA A 125 15.39 20.16 -10.15
N GLN A 126 14.38 19.29 -10.13
CA GLN A 126 13.43 19.12 -11.24
C GLN A 126 12.50 20.32 -11.39
N LYS A 127 11.90 20.81 -10.29
CA LYS A 127 11.03 21.98 -10.27
C LYS A 127 11.71 23.23 -10.84
N TYR A 128 12.99 23.41 -10.52
CA TYR A 128 13.81 24.52 -11.02
C TYR A 128 14.55 24.22 -12.32
N GLU A 129 14.27 23.09 -12.96
CA GLU A 129 14.82 22.68 -14.27
C GLU A 129 16.36 22.68 -14.30
N ILE A 130 17.01 22.31 -13.19
CA ILE A 130 18.47 22.29 -13.06
C ILE A 130 19.00 20.90 -13.50
N TYR A 131 18.88 20.60 -14.79
CA TYR A 131 19.20 19.28 -15.35
C TYR A 131 20.63 18.78 -15.08
N PRO A 132 21.70 19.62 -15.18
CA PRO A 132 23.06 19.17 -14.84
C PRO A 132 23.18 18.71 -13.38
N VAL A 133 22.46 19.38 -12.47
CA VAL A 133 22.43 19.03 -11.04
C VAL A 133 21.64 17.75 -10.82
N LEU A 134 20.51 17.53 -11.51
CA LEU A 134 19.79 16.26 -11.47
C LEU A 134 20.68 15.07 -11.86
N THR A 135 21.45 15.20 -12.93
CA THR A 135 22.37 14.14 -13.37
C THR A 135 23.46 13.91 -12.32
N GLN A 136 24.04 14.97 -11.75
CA GLN A 136 25.07 14.85 -10.71
C GLN A 136 24.55 14.23 -9.41
N ILE A 137 23.32 14.57 -9.00
CA ILE A 137 22.69 13.97 -7.83
C ILE A 137 22.46 12.47 -8.07
N ARG A 138 21.84 12.09 -9.21
CA ARG A 138 21.59 10.68 -9.57
C ARG A 138 22.87 9.85 -9.64
N ASP A 139 23.90 10.41 -10.28
CA ASP A 139 25.20 9.77 -10.43
C ASP A 139 25.93 9.58 -9.08
N ARG A 140 25.76 10.51 -8.13
CA ARG A 140 26.28 10.33 -6.77
C ARG A 140 25.48 9.32 -5.96
N ILE A 141 24.16 9.31 -6.11
CA ILE A 141 23.27 8.30 -5.52
C ILE A 141 23.67 6.89 -5.99
N ALA A 142 23.89 6.72 -7.30
CA ALA A 142 24.25 5.44 -7.90
C ALA A 142 25.59 4.86 -7.38
N ARG A 143 26.50 5.73 -6.92
CA ARG A 143 27.80 5.34 -6.36
C ARG A 143 27.81 5.19 -4.84
N GLN A 144 26.68 5.35 -4.17
CA GLN A 144 26.62 5.17 -2.71
C GLN A 144 26.80 3.70 -2.32
N HIS A 145 27.52 3.49 -1.22
CA HIS A 145 27.62 2.21 -0.53
C HIS A 145 27.17 2.41 0.93
N PRO A 146 26.10 1.74 1.39
CA PRO A 146 25.27 0.76 0.68
C PRO A 146 24.45 1.36 -0.49
N LYS A 147 23.97 0.50 -1.40
CA LYS A 147 23.14 0.92 -2.54
C LYS A 147 21.94 1.73 -2.03
N PHE A 148 21.68 2.87 -2.67
CA PHE A 148 20.55 3.75 -2.31
C PHE A 148 19.19 3.05 -2.42
N ILE A 149 19.04 2.15 -3.40
CA ILE A 149 17.90 1.24 -3.51
C ILE A 149 18.36 -0.14 -3.04
N SER A 150 17.77 -0.59 -1.94
CA SER A 150 17.90 -1.93 -1.39
C SER A 150 16.49 -2.51 -1.14
N PRO A 151 16.32 -3.83 -0.98
CA PRO A 151 15.00 -4.41 -0.67
C PRO A 151 14.31 -3.76 0.53
N GLU A 152 15.08 -3.34 1.54
CA GLU A 152 14.58 -2.68 2.75
C GLU A 152 14.15 -1.22 2.51
N THR A 153 14.76 -0.52 1.56
CA THR A 153 14.55 0.91 1.29
C THR A 153 13.74 1.19 0.03
N ALA A 154 13.62 0.22 -0.87
CA ALA A 154 13.04 0.35 -2.20
C ALA A 154 11.63 0.95 -2.18
N LEU A 155 10.77 0.48 -1.28
CA LEU A 155 9.42 1.06 -1.13
C LEU A 155 9.39 2.49 -0.64
N ARG A 156 10.29 2.82 0.28
CA ARG A 156 10.36 4.16 0.87
C ARG A 156 10.90 5.13 -0.18
N VAL A 157 11.88 4.69 -0.96
CA VAL A 157 12.37 5.40 -2.14
C VAL A 157 11.23 5.54 -3.15
N TYR A 158 10.51 4.48 -3.50
CA TYR A 158 9.37 4.54 -4.44
C TYR A 158 8.24 5.46 -3.97
N SER A 159 7.85 5.38 -2.69
CA SER A 159 6.76 6.20 -2.14
C SER A 159 7.16 7.68 -2.10
N LEU A 160 8.39 7.99 -1.70
CA LEU A 160 8.94 9.34 -1.78
C LEU A 160 9.08 9.78 -3.23
N ALA A 161 9.47 8.88 -4.13
CA ALA A 161 9.58 9.17 -5.55
C ALA A 161 8.21 9.60 -6.08
N GLN A 162 7.15 8.85 -5.82
CA GLN A 162 5.79 9.21 -6.20
C GLN A 162 5.31 10.51 -5.54
N LYS A 163 5.54 10.70 -4.23
CA LYS A 163 5.22 11.94 -3.51
C LYS A 163 5.84 13.17 -4.19
N TYR A 164 7.07 13.03 -4.65
CA TYR A 164 7.86 14.07 -5.29
C TYR A 164 7.82 14.02 -6.84
N LYS A 165 7.00 13.14 -7.44
CA LYS A 165 6.87 12.89 -8.89
C LYS A 165 8.16 12.45 -9.62
N LEU A 166 9.06 11.82 -8.89
CA LEU A 166 10.25 11.14 -9.37
C LEU A 166 9.86 9.67 -9.67
N ARG A 167 10.38 9.04 -10.74
CA ARG A 167 10.08 7.62 -11.07
C ARG A 167 11.33 6.76 -10.91
N GLU A 168 11.22 5.65 -10.16
CA GLU A 168 11.93 4.36 -10.33
C GLU A 168 11.52 3.35 -9.22
N GLU A 169 11.66 2.04 -9.49
CA GLU A 169 10.81 0.92 -9.03
C GLU A 169 11.51 -0.18 -8.20
N ASP A 170 10.71 -0.98 -7.46
CA ASP A 170 11.03 -2.38 -7.13
C ASP A 170 9.77 -3.24 -6.80
N SER A 171 9.89 -4.58 -6.82
CA SER A 171 8.81 -5.60 -6.74
C SER A 171 8.42 -6.02 -5.33
N MET A 172 7.11 -6.20 -5.04
CA MET A 172 6.68 -6.46 -3.66
C MET A 172 5.29 -7.06 -3.40
N THR A 173 5.10 -7.64 -2.20
CA THR A 173 3.84 -8.24 -1.70
C THR A 173 3.19 -7.40 -0.58
N ILE A 174 1.91 -7.64 -0.25
CA ILE A 174 1.22 -6.95 0.87
C ILE A 174 1.87 -7.26 2.22
N GLU A 175 2.48 -8.43 2.39
CA GLU A 175 3.17 -8.80 3.63
C GLU A 175 4.43 -7.98 3.86
N ASP A 176 5.14 -7.65 2.77
CA ASP A 176 6.32 -6.78 2.81
C ASP A 176 5.96 -5.29 3.07
N LEU A 177 4.67 -4.93 2.99
CA LEU A 177 4.16 -3.57 3.19
C LEU A 177 3.78 -3.26 4.65
N GLU A 178 3.74 -4.24 5.56
CA GLU A 178 3.08 -4.12 6.89
C GLU A 178 3.44 -2.82 7.63
N ASP A 179 4.73 -2.47 7.71
CA ASP A 179 5.21 -1.28 8.44
C ASP A 179 5.22 0.02 7.60
N LYS A 180 4.80 -0.04 6.33
CA LYS A 180 4.94 1.04 5.32
C LYS A 180 3.62 1.43 4.65
N LEU A 181 2.52 0.75 4.97
CA LEU A 181 1.17 1.08 4.49
C LEU A 181 0.70 2.48 4.93
N ASP A 182 1.32 3.07 5.95
CA ASP A 182 1.04 4.43 6.43
C ASP A 182 1.32 5.55 5.42
N VAL A 183 2.16 5.28 4.42
CA VAL A 183 2.70 6.30 3.54
C VAL A 183 2.02 6.30 2.16
N MET A 184 1.24 5.26 1.82
CA MET A 184 0.86 5.01 0.42
C MET A 184 -0.65 4.76 0.23
N PRO A 185 -1.36 5.69 -0.45
CA PRO A 185 -2.73 5.47 -0.89
C PRO A 185 -2.86 4.23 -1.79
N GLY A 186 -4.00 3.54 -1.69
CA GLY A 186 -4.26 2.30 -2.42
C GLY A 186 -4.21 2.45 -3.94
N ALA A 187 -4.54 3.63 -4.49
CA ALA A 187 -4.35 3.93 -5.91
C ALA A 187 -2.90 3.75 -6.39
N PHE A 188 -1.91 4.11 -5.58
CA PHE A 188 -0.49 3.93 -5.95
C PHE A 188 -0.06 2.47 -5.84
N LEU A 189 -0.56 1.76 -4.82
CA LEU A 189 -0.36 0.31 -4.69
C LEU A 189 -0.94 -0.44 -5.88
N TYR A 190 -2.10 -0.01 -6.38
CA TYR A 190 -2.72 -0.56 -7.56
C TYR A 190 -1.88 -0.36 -8.82
N GLU A 191 -1.39 0.86 -9.06
CA GLU A 191 -0.55 1.12 -10.23
C GLU A 191 0.76 0.33 -10.18
N LEU A 192 1.38 0.25 -9.01
CA LEU A 192 2.57 -0.58 -8.78
C LEU A 192 2.28 -2.07 -9.04
N TRP A 193 1.18 -2.59 -8.50
CA TRP A 193 0.77 -3.98 -8.72
C TRP A 193 0.49 -4.28 -10.20
N LYS A 194 -0.27 -3.42 -10.89
CA LYS A 194 -0.54 -3.57 -12.33
C LYS A 194 0.73 -3.48 -13.17
N PHE A 195 1.65 -2.60 -12.80
CA PHE A 195 2.96 -2.53 -13.41
C PHE A 195 3.69 -3.88 -13.26
N HIS A 196 3.79 -4.41 -12.04
CA HIS A 196 4.45 -5.70 -11.77
C HIS A 196 3.79 -6.87 -12.50
N GLN A 197 2.46 -6.91 -12.54
CA GLN A 197 1.71 -7.93 -13.26
C GLN A 197 2.05 -7.91 -14.76
N ARG A 198 2.17 -6.72 -15.35
CA ARG A 198 2.54 -6.53 -16.76
C ARG A 198 4.01 -6.84 -17.01
N ALA A 199 4.91 -6.32 -16.17
CA ALA A 199 6.34 -6.59 -16.23
C ALA A 199 6.61 -8.10 -16.18
N ARG A 200 5.96 -8.82 -15.26
CA ARG A 200 6.06 -10.27 -15.17
C ARG A 200 5.48 -10.98 -16.40
N GLY A 201 4.36 -10.51 -16.93
CA GLY A 201 3.77 -11.03 -18.17
C GLY A 201 4.70 -10.85 -19.38
N ASN A 202 5.28 -9.67 -19.54
CA ASN A 202 6.25 -9.36 -20.59
C ASN A 202 7.52 -10.21 -20.42
N LEU A 203 8.06 -10.28 -19.20
CA LEU A 203 9.23 -11.07 -18.85
C LEU A 203 9.01 -12.56 -19.15
N LEU A 204 7.83 -13.10 -18.84
CA LEU A 204 7.47 -14.47 -19.19
C LEU A 204 7.52 -14.71 -20.70
N LEU A 205 6.89 -13.84 -21.49
CA LEU A 205 6.87 -13.95 -22.96
C LEU A 205 8.27 -13.78 -23.57
N ASP A 206 9.02 -12.79 -23.09
CA ASP A 206 10.35 -12.45 -23.59
C ASP A 206 11.38 -13.51 -23.23
N ILE A 207 11.33 -14.08 -22.01
CA ILE A 207 12.16 -15.22 -21.62
C ILE A 207 11.80 -16.48 -22.42
N LEU A 208 10.51 -16.73 -22.70
CA LEU A 208 10.12 -17.82 -23.59
C LEU A 208 10.67 -17.63 -25.00
N GLY A 209 10.66 -16.40 -25.53
CA GLY A 209 11.33 -16.05 -26.78
C GLY A 209 12.83 -16.33 -26.73
N PHE A 210 13.52 -15.81 -25.72
CA PHE A 210 14.95 -15.98 -25.48
C PHE A 210 15.36 -17.46 -25.42
N ARG A 211 14.57 -18.31 -24.76
CA ARG A 211 14.78 -19.79 -24.71
C ARG A 211 14.71 -20.45 -26.08
N MET A 212 13.88 -19.94 -26.97
CA MET A 212 13.65 -20.53 -28.30
C MET A 212 14.68 -20.05 -29.34
N THR A 213 15.25 -18.85 -29.18
CA THR A 213 16.17 -18.22 -30.15
C THR A 213 17.60 -18.12 -29.64
N ASP A 214 17.85 -17.24 -28.67
CA ASP A 214 19.19 -16.76 -28.32
C ASP A 214 19.95 -17.76 -27.44
N LEU A 215 19.27 -18.39 -26.48
CA LEU A 215 19.82 -19.47 -25.65
C LEU A 215 20.35 -20.63 -26.51
N ARG A 216 19.66 -20.91 -27.62
CA ARG A 216 20.03 -21.95 -28.58
C ARG A 216 21.25 -21.57 -29.40
N GLN A 217 21.47 -20.28 -29.61
CA GLN A 217 22.57 -19.77 -30.41
C GLN A 217 23.86 -19.65 -29.59
N THR A 218 23.78 -19.19 -28.33
CA THR A 218 24.95 -18.98 -27.45
C THR A 218 25.53 -20.27 -26.87
N LEU A 219 24.72 -21.32 -26.69
CA LEU A 219 25.13 -22.57 -26.01
C LEU A 219 24.99 -23.83 -26.88
N LYS A 220 25.06 -23.66 -28.21
CA LYS A 220 24.82 -24.73 -29.20
C LYS A 220 25.75 -25.94 -29.04
N ASP A 221 26.94 -25.76 -28.46
CA ASP A 221 27.99 -26.76 -28.35
C ASP A 221 28.10 -27.43 -26.96
N LEU A 222 27.20 -27.10 -26.03
CA LEU A 222 27.22 -27.65 -24.66
C LEU A 222 26.62 -29.06 -24.60
N GLN A 223 27.45 -30.04 -24.24
CA GLN A 223 27.05 -31.45 -24.12
C GLN A 223 26.79 -31.84 -22.65
N CYS A 224 25.69 -31.35 -22.08
CA CYS A 224 25.25 -31.78 -20.75
C CYS A 224 24.38 -33.04 -20.82
N SER A 225 24.58 -33.97 -19.89
CA SER A 225 23.78 -35.20 -19.77
C SER A 225 22.42 -34.98 -19.09
N GLN A 226 22.24 -33.87 -18.37
CA GLN A 226 20.99 -33.48 -17.72
C GLN A 226 20.33 -32.34 -18.50
N LEU A 227 19.54 -32.70 -19.51
CA LEU A 227 18.84 -31.73 -20.36
C LEU A 227 17.45 -31.38 -19.80
N GLY A 228 17.07 -30.12 -19.93
CA GLY A 228 15.73 -29.59 -19.69
C GLY A 228 14.84 -29.72 -20.94
N CYS A 229 13.65 -29.11 -20.87
CA CYS A 229 12.58 -29.29 -21.87
C CYS A 229 12.94 -28.78 -23.27
N PHE A 230 13.92 -27.89 -23.37
CA PHE A 230 14.33 -27.23 -24.60
C PHE A 230 15.71 -27.68 -25.12
N GLY A 231 16.26 -28.76 -24.55
CA GLY A 231 17.51 -29.36 -25.02
C GLY A 231 18.80 -28.68 -24.52
N PHE A 232 18.72 -27.81 -23.50
CA PHE A 232 19.85 -27.22 -22.80
C PHE A 232 19.94 -27.72 -21.34
N PRO A 233 21.05 -27.48 -20.61
CA PRO A 233 21.22 -28.01 -19.26
C PRO A 233 20.09 -27.64 -18.30
N ARG A 234 19.58 -28.61 -17.55
CA ARG A 234 18.40 -28.45 -16.67
C ARG A 234 18.59 -27.39 -15.59
N TRP A 235 19.81 -27.21 -15.08
CA TRP A 235 20.11 -26.16 -14.10
C TRP A 235 19.90 -24.75 -14.68
N LEU A 236 20.26 -24.56 -15.95
CA LEU A 236 20.13 -23.29 -16.66
C LEU A 236 18.68 -23.01 -16.99
N ASP A 237 17.94 -24.02 -17.44
CA ASP A 237 16.49 -23.93 -17.66
C ASP A 237 15.75 -23.56 -16.38
N ASN A 238 16.10 -24.20 -15.26
CA ASN A 238 15.53 -23.90 -13.96
C ASN A 238 15.88 -22.48 -13.50
N TYR A 239 17.11 -22.01 -13.73
CA TYR A 239 17.51 -20.64 -13.39
C TYR A 239 16.72 -19.61 -14.21
N VAL A 240 16.70 -19.76 -15.53
CA VAL A 240 15.97 -18.85 -16.43
C VAL A 240 14.45 -18.90 -16.16
N ASP A 241 13.91 -20.04 -15.74
CA ASP A 241 12.53 -20.18 -15.27
C ASP A 241 12.27 -19.59 -13.89
N SER A 242 13.29 -19.57 -13.03
CA SER A 242 13.16 -18.94 -11.71
C SER A 242 13.02 -17.43 -11.83
N ILE A 243 13.63 -16.79 -12.83
CA ILE A 243 13.54 -15.35 -13.09
C ILE A 243 12.08 -14.93 -13.38
N THR A 244 11.32 -15.72 -14.15
CA THR A 244 9.90 -15.41 -14.46
C THR A 244 8.96 -15.58 -13.26
N LYS A 245 9.39 -16.39 -12.28
CA LYS A 245 8.65 -16.67 -11.04
C LYS A 245 8.98 -15.66 -9.96
N THR A 246 10.26 -15.31 -9.83
CA THR A 246 10.81 -14.41 -8.82
C THR A 246 11.90 -13.58 -9.49
N PRO A 247 11.57 -12.39 -10.03
CA PRO A 247 12.53 -11.53 -10.72
C PRO A 247 13.75 -11.15 -9.89
N ALA A 248 13.62 -11.13 -8.56
CA ALA A 248 14.74 -10.90 -7.62
C ALA A 248 15.87 -11.96 -7.70
N VAL A 249 15.61 -13.12 -8.30
CA VAL A 249 16.63 -14.18 -8.54
C VAL A 249 17.53 -13.83 -9.74
N PHE A 250 17.20 -12.79 -10.51
CA PHE A 250 18.07 -12.27 -11.56
C PHE A 250 19.29 -11.57 -10.96
N ASP A 251 20.26 -12.38 -10.54
CA ASP A 251 21.51 -11.93 -9.96
C ASP A 251 22.66 -12.85 -10.41
N ILE A 252 23.80 -12.24 -10.72
CA ILE A 252 24.94 -12.97 -11.28
C ILE A 252 25.53 -13.97 -10.28
N THR A 253 25.42 -13.70 -8.97
CA THR A 253 25.87 -14.63 -7.93
C THR A 253 24.94 -15.83 -7.82
N GLU A 254 23.62 -15.64 -7.92
CA GLU A 254 22.65 -16.74 -7.97
C GLU A 254 22.85 -17.62 -9.20
N PHE A 255 23.13 -17.01 -10.37
CA PHE A 255 23.51 -17.73 -11.57
C PHE A 255 24.75 -18.61 -11.34
N HIS A 256 25.81 -18.05 -10.77
CA HIS A 256 27.03 -18.80 -10.46
C HIS A 256 26.80 -19.88 -9.40
N MET A 257 25.95 -19.66 -8.40
CA MET A 257 25.58 -20.67 -7.42
C MET A 257 24.79 -21.82 -8.06
N ALA A 258 23.86 -21.52 -8.97
CA ALA A 258 23.12 -22.54 -9.71
C ALA A 258 24.04 -23.40 -10.59
N LEU A 259 25.02 -22.79 -11.26
CA LEU A 259 26.06 -23.49 -12.01
C LEU A 259 26.91 -24.38 -11.08
N THR A 260 27.39 -23.83 -9.96
CA THR A 260 28.23 -24.55 -9.00
C THR A 260 27.52 -25.77 -8.43
N ARG A 261 26.24 -25.64 -8.07
CA ARG A 261 25.38 -26.75 -7.60
C ARG A 261 25.25 -27.90 -8.61
N HIS A 262 25.43 -27.62 -9.90
CA HIS A 262 25.36 -28.61 -10.97
C HIS A 262 26.73 -29.22 -11.32
N VAL A 263 27.81 -28.43 -11.24
CA VAL A 263 29.17 -28.87 -11.56
C VAL A 263 29.77 -29.70 -10.41
N VAL A 264 29.47 -29.35 -9.15
CA VAL A 264 30.00 -30.05 -7.98
C VAL A 264 29.10 -31.23 -7.58
N PRO A 265 29.63 -32.46 -7.43
CA PRO A 265 28.86 -33.60 -6.97
C PRO A 265 28.44 -33.46 -5.50
N SER A 266 27.15 -33.57 -5.22
CA SER A 266 26.55 -33.53 -3.88
C SER A 266 26.46 -34.93 -3.26
N SER A 267 26.35 -35.05 -1.93
CA SER A 267 26.20 -36.34 -1.21
C SER A 267 24.97 -37.17 -1.61
N THR A 268 24.03 -36.60 -2.36
CA THR A 268 22.77 -37.23 -2.83
C THR A 268 22.68 -37.39 -4.36
N SER A 269 23.62 -36.86 -5.15
CA SER A 269 23.59 -36.89 -6.63
C SER A 269 24.95 -37.31 -7.20
N LEU A 270 24.98 -38.47 -7.84
CA LEU A 270 26.21 -39.21 -8.15
C LEU A 270 27.05 -38.69 -9.32
N ASN A 271 26.67 -37.64 -10.06
CA ASN A 271 27.48 -37.16 -11.19
C ASN A 271 27.39 -35.63 -11.36
N GLY A 272 28.46 -34.90 -11.00
CA GLY A 272 28.65 -33.51 -11.44
C GLY A 272 28.97 -33.45 -12.94
N CYS A 273 28.77 -32.29 -13.58
CA CYS A 273 28.98 -32.13 -15.02
C CYS A 273 30.26 -31.35 -15.36
N SER A 274 31.28 -32.04 -15.90
CA SER A 274 32.53 -31.42 -16.36
C SER A 274 32.34 -30.50 -17.59
N HIS A 275 31.40 -30.84 -18.49
CA HIS A 275 31.10 -30.04 -19.69
C HIS A 275 30.45 -28.68 -19.36
N CYS A 276 29.65 -28.60 -18.30
CA CYS A 276 29.13 -27.33 -17.78
C CYS A 276 30.19 -26.55 -16.98
N GLY A 277 31.17 -27.24 -16.39
CA GLY A 277 32.30 -26.60 -15.68
C GLY A 277 33.34 -25.98 -16.61
N SER A 278 33.36 -26.37 -17.89
CA SER A 278 34.30 -25.87 -18.91
C SER A 278 33.75 -24.72 -19.76
N ILE A 279 32.60 -24.14 -19.40
CA ILE A 279 32.05 -22.97 -20.11
C ILE A 279 33.06 -21.81 -19.99
N SER A 280 33.36 -21.15 -21.10
CA SER A 280 34.29 -20.02 -21.09
C SER A 280 33.68 -18.79 -20.42
N SER A 281 34.52 -17.94 -19.82
CA SER A 281 34.09 -16.65 -19.25
C SER A 281 33.47 -15.73 -20.30
N GLU A 282 33.96 -15.81 -21.54
CA GLU A 282 33.45 -15.03 -22.68
C GLU A 282 32.02 -15.44 -23.03
N THR A 283 31.77 -16.76 -23.16
CA THR A 283 30.43 -17.31 -23.41
C THR A 283 29.46 -17.00 -22.26
N MET A 284 29.93 -17.05 -21.01
CA MET A 284 29.10 -16.65 -19.85
C MET A 284 28.75 -15.17 -19.88
N HIS A 285 29.69 -14.30 -20.28
CA HIS A 285 29.48 -12.87 -20.35
C HIS A 285 28.53 -12.49 -21.50
N GLU A 286 28.70 -13.07 -22.69
CA GLU A 286 27.78 -12.89 -23.82
C GLU A 286 26.37 -13.34 -23.49
N PHE A 287 26.23 -14.51 -22.85
CA PHE A 287 24.94 -15.00 -22.36
C PHE A 287 24.32 -14.02 -21.36
N TRP A 288 25.12 -13.53 -20.40
CA TRP A 288 24.64 -12.61 -19.38
C TRP A 288 24.14 -11.30 -19.99
N ILE A 289 24.88 -10.69 -20.92
CA ILE A 289 24.47 -9.46 -21.62
C ILE A 289 23.16 -9.68 -22.39
N ALA A 290 23.04 -10.80 -23.10
CA ALA A 290 21.84 -11.10 -23.87
C ALA A 290 20.62 -11.27 -22.95
N LEU A 291 20.78 -11.99 -21.84
CA LEU A 291 19.74 -12.17 -20.84
C LEU A 291 19.38 -10.85 -20.15
N GLU A 292 20.36 -10.03 -19.78
CA GLU A 292 20.18 -8.71 -19.18
C GLU A 292 19.41 -7.77 -20.11
N THR A 293 19.74 -7.77 -21.41
CA THR A 293 19.04 -6.97 -22.42
C THR A 293 17.56 -7.37 -22.53
N VAL A 294 17.27 -8.68 -22.50
CA VAL A 294 15.89 -9.20 -22.53
C VAL A 294 15.13 -8.80 -21.27
N VAL A 295 15.74 -8.98 -20.10
CA VAL A 295 15.14 -8.64 -18.80
C VAL A 295 14.85 -7.13 -18.73
N GLN A 296 15.83 -6.28 -19.02
CA GLN A 296 15.66 -4.82 -19.03
C GLN A 296 14.63 -4.36 -20.08
N GLY A 297 14.65 -4.94 -21.28
CA GLY A 297 13.66 -4.66 -22.32
C GLY A 297 12.24 -5.02 -21.92
N SER A 298 12.05 -6.10 -21.14
CA SER A 298 10.74 -6.52 -20.65
C SER A 298 10.14 -5.54 -19.64
N PHE A 299 10.99 -4.97 -18.77
CA PHE A 299 10.61 -3.90 -17.84
C PHE A 299 10.31 -2.59 -18.58
N GLY A 300 11.14 -2.21 -19.56
CA GLY A 300 10.91 -1.03 -20.39
C GLY A 300 9.58 -1.06 -21.16
N LYS A 301 9.13 -2.25 -21.61
CA LYS A 301 7.79 -2.41 -22.22
C LYS A 301 6.64 -2.13 -21.24
N ALA A 302 6.81 -2.47 -19.96
CA ALA A 302 5.80 -2.20 -18.93
C ALA A 302 5.74 -0.69 -18.60
N GLU A 303 6.88 -0.01 -18.57
CA GLU A 303 7.00 1.41 -18.27
C GLU A 303 6.42 2.32 -19.38
N LEU A 304 6.67 1.95 -20.64
CA LEU A 304 6.15 2.67 -21.80
C LEU A 304 4.62 2.63 -21.87
N PHE A 305 4.02 1.51 -21.45
CA PHE A 305 2.57 1.37 -21.34
C PHE A 305 1.99 2.22 -20.20
N LEU A 306 2.67 2.25 -19.04
CA LEU A 306 2.24 3.09 -17.92
C LEU A 306 2.25 4.58 -18.31
N SER A 307 3.26 5.01 -19.09
CA SER A 307 3.37 6.38 -19.59
C SER A 307 2.26 6.75 -20.60
N LEU A 308 1.78 5.80 -21.40
CA LEU A 308 0.66 5.99 -22.34
C LEU A 308 -0.71 6.05 -21.62
N VAL A 309 -0.85 5.39 -20.48
CA VAL A 309 -2.09 5.37 -19.68
C VAL A 309 -2.15 6.50 -18.66
N THR A 310 -0.99 6.94 -18.13
CA THR A 310 -0.88 8.06 -17.15
C THR A 310 -0.67 9.43 -17.79
N GLY A 311 -0.47 9.48 -19.11
CA GLY A 311 -0.41 10.73 -19.87
C GLY A 311 -1.78 11.38 -19.95
N GLU A 312 -2.15 12.07 -18.86
CA GLU A 312 -3.40 12.81 -18.61
C GLU A 312 -4.69 12.04 -18.98
N PRO A 313 -5.67 11.93 -18.07
CA PRO A 313 -7.03 11.77 -18.57
C PRO A 313 -7.28 13.02 -19.42
N ARG A 314 -7.22 12.87 -20.75
CA ARG A 314 -7.97 13.74 -21.65
C ARG A 314 -9.30 13.84 -20.97
N SER A 315 -9.61 15.02 -20.49
CA SER A 315 -10.90 15.36 -19.94
C SER A 315 -11.88 14.90 -21.01
N GLN A 316 -12.45 13.71 -20.81
CA GLN A 316 -13.66 13.34 -21.48
C GLN A 316 -14.64 14.27 -20.80
N SER A 317 -14.71 15.49 -21.33
CA SER A 317 -15.93 16.24 -21.34
C SER A 317 -16.96 15.24 -21.83
N HIS A 318 -17.72 14.70 -20.87
CA HIS A 318 -19.04 14.18 -21.18
C HIS A 318 -19.64 15.20 -22.16
N PRO A 319 -20.06 14.79 -23.37
CA PRO A 319 -20.82 15.70 -24.20
C PRO A 319 -21.94 16.19 -23.31
N THR A 320 -21.97 17.50 -23.07
CA THR A 320 -23.07 18.14 -22.36
C THR A 320 -24.31 17.78 -23.16
N SER A 321 -25.00 16.73 -22.70
CA SER A 321 -26.28 16.31 -23.23
C SER A 321 -27.30 17.33 -22.73
N MET A 322 -27.26 18.51 -23.33
CA MET A 322 -28.36 19.46 -23.35
C MET A 322 -29.48 18.82 -24.17
N ASP A 323 -30.12 17.78 -23.60
CA ASP A 323 -31.44 17.26 -24.01
C ASP A 323 -31.87 15.99 -23.22
N GLN A 324 -31.33 15.74 -22.02
CA GLN A 324 -32.02 14.82 -21.12
C GLN A 324 -33.21 15.57 -20.47
N PRO A 325 -34.46 15.07 -20.63
CA PRO A 325 -35.59 15.64 -19.93
C PRO A 325 -35.32 15.60 -18.42
N PRO A 326 -35.75 16.62 -17.66
CA PRO A 326 -35.54 16.64 -16.21
C PRO A 326 -36.02 15.31 -15.62
N PRO A 327 -35.26 14.70 -14.69
CA PRO A 327 -35.69 13.47 -14.03
C PRO A 327 -37.10 13.70 -13.47
N PRO A 328 -38.00 12.70 -13.60
CA PRO A 328 -39.38 12.85 -13.17
C PRO A 328 -39.39 13.35 -11.73
N ARG A 329 -40.07 14.47 -11.47
CA ARG A 329 -40.27 14.99 -10.12
C ARG A 329 -40.76 13.83 -9.26
N PRO A 330 -40.01 13.40 -8.22
CA PRO A 330 -40.54 12.44 -7.27
C PRO A 330 -41.76 13.10 -6.65
N ASN A 331 -42.94 12.66 -7.05
CA ASN A 331 -44.20 13.33 -6.73
C ASN A 331 -44.63 12.96 -5.30
N LEU A 332 -43.78 13.34 -4.35
CA LEU A 332 -44.13 13.43 -2.95
C LEU A 332 -45.08 14.62 -2.85
N ASN A 333 -46.39 14.38 -2.97
CA ASN A 333 -47.43 15.40 -2.81
C ASN A 333 -47.53 15.83 -1.32
N LEU A 334 -46.45 16.40 -0.80
CA LEU A 334 -46.36 17.00 0.52
C LEU A 334 -47.04 18.36 0.46
N ARG A 335 -48.32 18.38 0.84
CA ARG A 335 -49.11 19.62 0.93
C ARG A 335 -48.47 20.53 1.98
N GLU A 336 -48.48 21.84 1.74
CA GLU A 336 -48.02 22.86 2.71
C GLU A 336 -46.50 22.84 3.02
N ALA A 337 -45.68 22.33 2.09
CA ALA A 337 -44.23 22.48 2.16
C ALA A 337 -43.82 23.96 2.32
N ASP A 338 -42.86 24.22 3.20
CA ASP A 338 -42.39 25.56 3.59
C ASP A 338 -40.89 25.78 3.26
N VAL A 339 -40.24 24.78 2.66
CA VAL A 339 -38.87 24.83 2.15
C VAL A 339 -38.69 23.85 0.99
N VAL A 340 -37.74 24.14 0.09
CA VAL A 340 -37.35 23.24 -1.00
C VAL A 340 -35.90 22.80 -0.77
N LEU A 341 -35.64 21.49 -0.70
CA LEU A 341 -34.29 20.96 -0.83
C LEU A 341 -33.99 20.77 -2.31
N GLN A 342 -32.88 21.31 -2.80
CA GLN A 342 -32.41 21.12 -4.16
C GLN A 342 -31.19 20.20 -4.14
N SER A 343 -31.25 19.11 -4.92
CA SER A 343 -30.14 18.19 -5.11
C SER A 343 -29.03 18.79 -5.98
N SER A 344 -27.86 18.15 -5.99
CA SER A 344 -26.73 18.56 -6.84
C SER A 344 -27.01 18.41 -8.34
N ASP A 345 -27.94 17.53 -8.72
CA ASP A 345 -28.47 17.36 -10.08
C ASP A 345 -29.75 18.18 -10.35
N ASN A 346 -30.02 19.20 -9.52
CA ASN A 346 -31.09 20.20 -9.66
C ASN A 346 -32.53 19.67 -9.53
N ALA A 347 -32.73 18.51 -8.92
CA ALA A 347 -34.06 18.04 -8.54
C ALA A 347 -34.53 18.77 -7.27
N ASN A 348 -35.76 19.28 -7.31
CA ASN A 348 -36.36 20.01 -6.20
C ASN A 348 -37.30 19.12 -5.40
N PHE A 349 -37.14 19.13 -4.09
CA PHE A 349 -37.93 18.38 -3.12
C PHE A 349 -38.62 19.33 -2.14
N PRO A 350 -39.90 19.65 -2.35
CA PRO A 350 -40.68 20.43 -1.40
C PRO A 350 -40.89 19.61 -0.11
N VAL A 351 -40.47 20.15 1.03
CA VAL A 351 -40.53 19.48 2.35
C VAL A 351 -40.90 20.47 3.46
N HIS A 352 -41.08 19.96 4.68
CA HIS A 352 -41.39 20.74 5.87
C HIS A 352 -40.15 20.96 6.74
N LYS A 353 -39.86 22.22 7.10
CA LYS A 353 -38.80 22.61 8.05
C LYS A 353 -38.97 21.90 9.39
N SER A 354 -40.21 21.77 9.87
CA SER A 354 -40.52 21.11 11.15
C SER A 354 -40.11 19.63 11.18
N VAL A 355 -40.32 18.89 10.09
CA VAL A 355 -39.90 17.48 9.98
C VAL A 355 -38.38 17.39 9.97
N LEU A 356 -37.71 18.20 9.14
CA LEU A 356 -36.25 18.24 9.08
C LEU A 356 -35.62 18.61 10.42
N ALA A 357 -36.12 19.65 11.10
CA ALA A 357 -35.63 20.11 12.40
C ALA A 357 -35.84 19.06 13.51
N THR A 358 -36.97 18.34 13.47
CA THR A 358 -37.26 17.29 14.45
C THR A 358 -36.34 16.07 14.27
N SER A 359 -36.00 15.75 13.02
CA SER A 359 -35.19 14.59 12.68
C SER A 359 -33.67 14.84 12.69
N SER A 360 -33.24 16.10 12.70
CA SER A 360 -31.84 16.51 12.56
C SER A 360 -31.55 17.77 13.37
N PRO A 361 -30.65 17.69 14.37
CA PRO A 361 -30.11 18.85 15.07
C PRO A 361 -29.47 19.85 14.11
N PHE A 362 -28.73 19.37 13.10
CA PHE A 362 -28.15 20.21 12.05
C PHE A 362 -29.19 21.10 11.36
N PHE A 363 -30.32 20.54 10.93
CA PHE A 363 -31.37 21.32 10.29
C PHE A 363 -32.09 22.23 11.29
N SER A 364 -32.29 21.79 12.53
CA SER A 364 -32.82 22.65 13.61
C SER A 364 -31.98 23.90 13.81
N ASP A 365 -30.66 23.76 13.87
CA ASP A 365 -29.72 24.86 14.00
C ASP A 365 -29.71 25.74 12.74
N LEU A 366 -29.65 25.12 11.55
CA LEU A 366 -29.70 25.82 10.26
C LEU A 366 -30.91 26.77 10.17
N PHE A 367 -32.10 26.32 10.61
CA PHE A 367 -33.31 27.15 10.59
C PHE A 367 -33.40 28.16 11.74
N SER A 368 -32.61 27.98 12.80
CA SER A 368 -32.58 28.89 13.95
C SER A 368 -31.72 30.15 13.67
N PHE A 369 -30.78 30.07 12.73
CA PHE A 369 -30.03 31.23 12.26
C PHE A 369 -30.85 32.04 11.24
N ALA A 370 -30.79 33.38 11.32
CA ALA A 370 -31.38 34.25 10.32
C ALA A 370 -30.63 34.06 8.98
N GLN A 371 -31.26 33.41 8.00
CA GLN A 371 -30.70 33.24 6.67
C GLN A 371 -30.64 34.60 5.93
N PRO A 372 -29.56 34.91 5.20
CA PRO A 372 -29.42 36.17 4.46
C PRO A 372 -30.47 36.29 3.33
N SER A 373 -30.96 37.51 3.11
CA SER A 373 -32.12 37.82 2.25
C SER A 373 -31.92 37.65 0.72
N ASP A 374 -30.82 37.05 0.27
CA ASP A 374 -30.45 36.88 -1.15
C ASP A 374 -30.73 35.47 -1.70
N ASP A 375 -31.48 34.65 -0.95
CA ASP A 375 -31.73 33.27 -1.32
C ASP A 375 -32.68 33.11 -2.51
N GLU A 376 -32.35 32.17 -3.40
CA GLU A 376 -33.21 31.80 -4.53
C GLU A 376 -34.55 31.26 -4.01
N VAL A 377 -35.64 31.79 -4.57
CA VAL A 377 -37.01 31.41 -4.24
C VAL A 377 -37.58 30.63 -5.43
N VAL A 378 -37.99 29.39 -5.20
CA VAL A 378 -38.73 28.56 -6.17
C VAL A 378 -40.15 28.39 -5.67
N ASP A 379 -41.14 28.73 -6.49
CA ASP A 379 -42.57 28.66 -6.14
C ASP A 379 -42.97 29.38 -4.84
N GLY A 380 -42.24 30.43 -4.45
CA GLY A 380 -42.46 31.18 -3.21
C GLY A 380 -41.79 30.58 -1.97
N LEU A 381 -41.05 29.48 -2.11
CA LEU A 381 -40.34 28.79 -1.03
C LEU A 381 -38.83 29.02 -1.11
N HIS A 382 -38.20 29.14 0.06
CA HIS A 382 -36.75 29.22 0.18
C HIS A 382 -36.08 27.90 -0.25
N VAL A 383 -35.04 27.99 -1.08
CA VAL A 383 -34.30 26.84 -1.61
C VAL A 383 -33.01 26.61 -0.83
N ILE A 384 -32.83 25.39 -0.32
CA ILE A 384 -31.60 24.92 0.30
C ILE A 384 -30.92 23.95 -0.66
N ARG A 385 -29.76 24.35 -1.20
CA ARG A 385 -28.95 23.52 -2.07
C ARG A 385 -28.10 22.54 -1.26
N LEU A 386 -28.20 21.27 -1.60
CA LEU A 386 -27.46 20.17 -0.97
C LEU A 386 -26.49 19.54 -1.97
N THR A 387 -25.46 18.88 -1.46
CA THR A 387 -24.43 18.23 -2.30
C THR A 387 -24.86 16.86 -2.81
N GLU A 388 -25.87 16.27 -2.18
CA GLU A 388 -26.40 14.95 -2.51
C GLU A 388 -27.24 14.99 -3.78
N ASP A 389 -27.19 13.92 -4.55
CA ASP A 389 -28.00 13.72 -5.75
C ASP A 389 -29.47 13.41 -5.41
N ALA A 390 -30.33 13.45 -6.44
CA ALA A 390 -31.76 13.24 -6.29
C ALA A 390 -32.14 11.87 -5.73
N GLU A 391 -31.41 10.80 -6.04
CA GLU A 391 -31.76 9.45 -5.59
C GLU A 391 -31.55 9.32 -4.08
N VAL A 392 -30.39 9.74 -3.56
CA VAL A 392 -30.09 9.67 -2.13
C VAL A 392 -31.02 10.57 -1.33
N LEU A 393 -31.30 11.79 -1.82
CA LEU A 393 -32.26 12.68 -1.18
C LEU A 393 -33.68 12.12 -1.21
N HIS A 394 -34.09 11.50 -2.31
CA HIS A 394 -35.40 10.85 -2.38
C HIS A 394 -35.54 9.77 -1.32
N CYS A 395 -34.55 8.85 -1.23
CA CYS A 395 -34.52 7.81 -0.21
C CYS A 395 -34.57 8.39 1.21
N LEU A 396 -33.72 9.39 1.51
CA LEU A 396 -33.71 10.07 2.80
C LEU A 396 -35.08 10.64 3.15
N ILE A 397 -35.70 11.36 2.23
CA ILE A 397 -37.01 11.98 2.45
C ILE A 397 -38.08 10.90 2.68
N THR A 398 -38.07 9.79 1.94
CA THR A 398 -39.06 8.71 2.20
C THR A 398 -38.95 8.12 3.60
N MET A 399 -37.76 8.13 4.22
CA MET A 399 -37.57 7.68 5.60
C MET A 399 -38.00 8.71 6.65
N LEU A 400 -38.05 10.00 6.30
CA LEU A 400 -38.46 11.08 7.22
C LEU A 400 -39.97 11.23 7.33
N TYR A 401 -40.70 10.76 6.34
CA TYR A 401 -42.15 10.89 6.25
C TYR A 401 -42.83 9.55 6.49
N PRO A 402 -44.11 9.54 6.92
CA PRO A 402 -44.90 8.32 7.10
C PRO A 402 -45.36 7.76 5.74
N ILE A 403 -44.40 7.47 4.87
CA ILE A 403 -44.57 6.84 3.56
C ILE A 403 -43.66 5.62 3.48
N PRO A 404 -43.93 4.65 2.59
CA PRO A 404 -43.06 3.49 2.43
C PRO A 404 -41.62 3.93 2.13
N SER A 405 -40.67 3.45 2.94
CA SER A 405 -39.25 3.74 2.76
C SER A 405 -38.76 3.14 1.44
N VAL A 406 -38.04 3.96 0.69
CA VAL A 406 -37.32 3.54 -0.51
C VAL A 406 -35.85 3.43 -0.15
N ILE A 407 -35.31 2.22 -0.22
CA ILE A 407 -33.89 1.94 0.04
C ILE A 407 -33.22 1.67 -1.31
N PRO A 408 -32.01 2.21 -1.54
CA PRO A 408 -31.26 1.92 -2.75
C PRO A 408 -31.02 0.41 -2.96
N ASP A 409 -30.96 0.01 -4.22
CA ASP A 409 -30.72 -1.40 -4.60
C ASP A 409 -29.24 -1.79 -4.55
N SER A 410 -28.34 -0.81 -4.63
CA SER A 410 -26.89 -1.00 -4.53
C SER A 410 -26.40 -0.76 -3.10
N TYR A 411 -25.47 -1.60 -2.64
CA TYR A 411 -24.85 -1.44 -1.33
C TYR A 411 -24.05 -0.14 -1.22
N ASP A 412 -23.40 0.31 -2.29
CA ASP A 412 -22.62 1.55 -2.29
C ASP A 412 -23.52 2.76 -2.06
N ARG A 413 -24.70 2.75 -2.68
CA ARG A 413 -25.73 3.78 -2.52
C ARG A 413 -26.37 3.75 -1.13
N VAL A 414 -26.44 2.56 -0.53
CA VAL A 414 -26.80 2.42 0.88
C VAL A 414 -25.74 3.06 1.79
N LEU A 415 -24.44 2.88 1.51
CA LEU A 415 -23.37 3.55 2.24
C LEU A 415 -23.39 5.07 2.02
N ASP A 416 -23.70 5.54 0.81
CA ASP A 416 -23.94 6.97 0.54
C ASP A 416 -25.07 7.51 1.44
N LEU A 417 -26.20 6.83 1.47
CA LEU A 417 -27.35 7.22 2.28
C LEU A 417 -27.03 7.22 3.78
N LEU A 418 -26.30 6.22 4.28
CA LEU A 418 -25.82 6.19 5.66
C LEU A 418 -24.91 7.38 5.97
N ALA A 419 -23.95 7.68 5.09
CA ALA A 419 -23.06 8.83 5.25
C ALA A 419 -23.82 10.15 5.26
N VAL A 420 -24.89 10.27 4.47
CA VAL A 420 -25.77 11.45 4.47
C VAL A 420 -26.55 11.56 5.78
N THR A 421 -27.10 10.47 6.29
CA THR A 421 -27.76 10.46 7.61
C THR A 421 -26.78 10.73 8.76
N GLN A 422 -25.47 10.48 8.58
CA GLN A 422 -24.42 10.89 9.52
C GLN A 422 -24.06 12.37 9.38
N LYS A 423 -23.90 12.85 8.15
CA LYS A 423 -23.62 14.26 7.83
C LYS A 423 -24.67 15.20 8.41
N TYR A 424 -25.94 14.82 8.35
CA TYR A 424 -27.06 15.61 8.88
C TYR A 424 -27.46 15.22 10.31
N ASP A 425 -26.66 14.44 11.02
CA ASP A 425 -26.90 14.06 12.42
C ASP A 425 -28.29 13.45 12.67
N MET A 426 -28.70 12.51 11.81
CA MET A 426 -30.01 11.85 11.84
C MET A 426 -29.90 10.43 12.45
N ALA A 427 -29.53 10.35 13.73
CA ALA A 427 -29.25 9.06 14.41
C ALA A 427 -30.43 8.06 14.41
N ALA A 428 -31.67 8.54 14.52
CA ALA A 428 -32.86 7.71 14.45
C ALA A 428 -33.04 7.10 13.05
N VAL A 429 -32.81 7.90 12.00
CA VAL A 429 -32.90 7.46 10.60
C VAL A 429 -31.80 6.45 10.29
N GLN A 430 -30.57 6.68 10.77
CA GLN A 430 -29.49 5.69 10.68
C GLN A 430 -29.88 4.33 11.28
N SER A 431 -30.50 4.34 12.45
CA SER A 431 -30.91 3.12 13.15
C SER A 431 -31.99 2.37 12.36
N SER A 432 -33.00 3.08 11.85
CA SER A 432 -34.03 2.49 10.99
C SER A 432 -33.44 1.91 9.71
N LEU A 433 -32.56 2.66 9.04
CA LEU A 433 -31.89 2.23 7.81
C LEU A 433 -31.06 0.96 8.06
N ARG A 434 -30.30 0.87 9.16
CA ARG A 434 -29.56 -0.35 9.54
C ARG A 434 -30.47 -1.56 9.75
N VAL A 435 -31.63 -1.37 10.37
CA VAL A 435 -32.63 -2.43 10.53
C VAL A 435 -33.13 -2.90 9.17
N GLU A 436 -33.49 -1.99 8.27
CA GLU A 436 -33.97 -2.36 6.94
C GLU A 436 -32.88 -3.03 6.08
N ILE A 437 -31.63 -2.57 6.17
CA ILE A 437 -30.46 -3.21 5.54
C ILE A 437 -30.30 -4.64 6.04
N SER A 438 -30.43 -4.88 7.35
CA SER A 438 -30.27 -6.22 7.93
C SER A 438 -31.32 -7.23 7.46
N GLN A 439 -32.48 -6.74 7.00
CA GLN A 439 -33.56 -7.56 6.45
C GLN A 439 -33.42 -7.82 4.96
N LYS A 440 -32.64 -6.98 4.25
CA LYS A 440 -32.36 -7.13 2.83
C LYS A 440 -31.06 -7.92 2.62
N THR A 441 -31.12 -8.96 1.81
CA THR A 441 -29.91 -9.61 1.31
C THR A 441 -29.34 -8.79 0.15
N PHE A 442 -28.15 -8.22 0.32
CA PHE A 442 -27.40 -7.60 -0.78
C PHE A 442 -26.47 -8.65 -1.39
N PRO A 443 -26.79 -9.24 -2.56
CA PRO A 443 -25.98 -10.29 -3.16
C PRO A 443 -24.56 -9.80 -3.46
N ALA A 444 -24.40 -8.49 -3.70
CA ALA A 444 -23.15 -7.86 -4.05
C ALA A 444 -22.02 -8.13 -3.03
N LEU A 445 -22.32 -8.22 -1.72
CA LEU A 445 -21.30 -8.32 -0.67
C LEU A 445 -20.57 -9.67 -0.59
N THR A 446 -21.13 -10.73 -1.16
CA THR A 446 -20.56 -12.10 -1.09
C THR A 446 -20.40 -12.75 -2.47
N SER A 447 -20.80 -12.06 -3.54
CA SER A 447 -20.75 -12.60 -4.91
C SER A 447 -19.33 -12.78 -5.42
N THR A 448 -18.38 -11.97 -4.94
CA THR A 448 -16.98 -12.03 -5.37
C THR A 448 -16.03 -11.86 -4.18
N PRO A 449 -14.80 -12.40 -4.25
CA PRO A 449 -13.78 -12.17 -3.23
C PRO A 449 -13.43 -10.70 -3.00
N ALA A 450 -13.62 -9.84 -4.02
CA ALA A 450 -13.29 -8.41 -3.97
C ALA A 450 -14.36 -7.57 -3.25
N ALA A 451 -15.62 -8.02 -3.24
CA ALA A 451 -16.73 -7.23 -2.72
C ALA A 451 -16.64 -6.85 -1.24
N PRO A 452 -16.19 -7.72 -0.31
CA PRO A 452 -15.94 -7.32 1.07
C PRO A 452 -14.87 -6.23 1.20
N PHE A 453 -13.83 -6.27 0.36
CA PHE A 453 -12.78 -5.26 0.34
C PHE A 453 -13.29 -3.92 -0.21
N HIS A 454 -14.10 -3.95 -1.26
CA HIS A 454 -14.79 -2.79 -1.81
C HIS A 454 -15.66 -2.08 -0.75
N ALA A 455 -16.56 -2.85 -0.11
CA ALA A 455 -17.44 -2.34 0.94
C ALA A 455 -16.66 -1.73 2.11
N TYR A 456 -15.57 -2.39 2.53
CA TYR A 456 -14.68 -1.87 3.56
C TYR A 456 -14.04 -0.54 3.16
N ALA A 457 -13.51 -0.44 1.94
CA ALA A 457 -12.85 0.78 1.44
C ALA A 457 -13.82 1.97 1.41
N ILE A 458 -15.03 1.78 0.86
CA ILE A 458 -16.05 2.83 0.82
C ILE A 458 -16.48 3.23 2.23
N ALA A 459 -16.82 2.26 3.09
CA ALA A 459 -17.25 2.55 4.46
C ALA A 459 -16.16 3.28 5.26
N SER A 460 -14.89 2.90 5.08
CA SER A 460 -13.74 3.56 5.69
C SER A 460 -13.61 5.01 5.21
N SER A 461 -13.68 5.26 3.89
CA SER A 461 -13.59 6.62 3.32
C SER A 461 -14.72 7.56 3.80
N LYS A 462 -15.88 6.99 4.15
CA LYS A 462 -17.05 7.72 4.65
C LYS A 462 -17.11 7.81 6.19
N GLY A 463 -16.16 7.20 6.90
CA GLY A 463 -16.14 7.16 8.37
C GLY A 463 -17.29 6.34 8.99
N LEU A 464 -17.88 5.42 8.24
CA LEU A 464 -19.00 4.58 8.65
C LEU A 464 -18.49 3.39 9.48
N THR A 465 -18.22 3.63 10.76
CA THR A 465 -17.52 2.65 11.62
C THR A 465 -18.22 1.29 11.74
N PRO A 466 -19.55 1.20 11.99
CA PRO A 466 -20.24 -0.08 12.09
C PRO A 466 -20.18 -0.89 10.79
N GLU A 467 -20.37 -0.22 9.65
CA GLU A 467 -20.35 -0.83 8.32
C GLU A 467 -18.93 -1.25 7.92
N MET A 468 -17.95 -0.42 8.24
CA MET A 468 -16.52 -0.72 8.07
C MET A 468 -16.13 -1.96 8.88
N GLU A 469 -16.52 -2.05 10.16
CA GLU A 469 -16.23 -3.22 11.00
C GLU A 469 -16.92 -4.48 10.47
N HIS A 470 -18.18 -4.36 10.05
CA HIS A 470 -18.91 -5.48 9.45
C HIS A 470 -18.22 -5.99 8.19
N ALA A 471 -17.87 -5.09 7.26
CA ALA A 471 -17.14 -5.43 6.05
C ALA A 471 -15.77 -6.03 6.35
N ALA A 472 -15.02 -5.47 7.31
CA ALA A 472 -13.71 -6.00 7.73
C ALA A 472 -13.81 -7.46 8.18
N ARG A 473 -14.87 -7.83 8.90
CA ARG A 473 -15.11 -9.23 9.31
C ARG A 473 -15.41 -10.15 8.12
N LEU A 474 -16.16 -9.67 7.14
CA LEU A 474 -16.42 -10.43 5.90
C LEU A 474 -15.15 -10.66 5.08
N THR A 475 -14.16 -9.75 5.14
CA THR A 475 -12.88 -9.97 4.44
C THR A 475 -12.11 -11.18 4.99
N LEU A 476 -12.34 -11.60 6.25
CA LEU A 476 -11.55 -12.64 6.90
C LEU A 476 -11.60 -13.98 6.17
N ASP A 477 -12.72 -14.27 5.51
CA ASP A 477 -12.93 -15.53 4.78
C ASP A 477 -12.21 -15.57 3.43
N TYR A 478 -11.65 -14.43 2.98
CA TYR A 478 -10.93 -14.29 1.74
C TYR A 478 -9.44 -14.00 2.00
N PRO A 479 -8.54 -14.44 1.11
CA PRO A 479 -7.15 -14.01 1.17
C PRO A 479 -7.06 -12.50 0.93
N MET A 480 -6.16 -11.80 1.61
CA MET A 480 -5.87 -10.38 1.42
C MET A 480 -4.61 -10.24 0.57
N THR A 481 -4.73 -10.47 -0.74
CA THR A 481 -3.64 -10.29 -1.71
C THR A 481 -4.05 -9.26 -2.76
N PHE A 482 -3.09 -8.75 -3.52
CA PHE A 482 -3.42 -7.81 -4.59
C PHE A 482 -4.35 -8.43 -5.64
N GLU A 483 -4.26 -9.75 -5.88
CA GLU A 483 -5.14 -10.46 -6.80
C GLU A 483 -6.57 -10.60 -6.30
N SER A 484 -6.77 -10.78 -4.99
CA SER A 484 -8.11 -10.92 -4.41
C SER A 484 -8.82 -9.58 -4.22
N ILE A 485 -8.07 -8.53 -3.89
CA ILE A 485 -8.57 -7.15 -3.80
C ILE A 485 -8.79 -6.58 -5.21
N GLY A 486 -7.86 -6.83 -6.13
CA GLY A 486 -7.98 -6.44 -7.53
C GLY A 486 -8.06 -4.93 -7.75
N ASP A 487 -9.06 -4.51 -8.54
CA ASP A 487 -9.25 -3.10 -8.90
C ASP A 487 -9.76 -2.25 -7.73
N GLU A 488 -10.31 -2.88 -6.68
CA GLU A 488 -10.81 -2.21 -5.48
C GLU A 488 -9.71 -1.57 -4.65
N LEU A 489 -8.46 -1.96 -4.88
CA LEU A 489 -7.30 -1.39 -4.22
C LEU A 489 -7.22 0.13 -4.43
N LYS A 490 -7.76 0.66 -5.53
CA LYS A 490 -7.83 2.11 -5.80
C LYS A 490 -8.68 2.88 -4.80
N LEU A 491 -9.67 2.23 -4.20
CA LEU A 491 -10.62 2.86 -3.29
C LEU A 491 -10.07 2.97 -1.86
N PHE A 492 -8.99 2.26 -1.54
CA PHE A 492 -8.39 2.30 -0.22
C PHE A 492 -7.61 3.60 -0.02
N ASP A 493 -8.00 4.37 0.98
CA ASP A 493 -7.11 5.35 1.59
C ASP A 493 -5.94 4.63 2.28
N GLY A 494 -4.77 5.27 2.35
CA GLY A 494 -3.53 4.59 2.78
C GLY A 494 -3.65 3.91 4.15
N TRP A 495 -4.30 4.55 5.10
CA TRP A 495 -4.53 4.00 6.44
C TRP A 495 -5.54 2.85 6.47
N ALA A 496 -6.52 2.82 5.56
CA ALA A 496 -7.58 1.82 5.59
C ALA A 496 -7.02 0.41 5.36
N LEU A 497 -6.07 0.27 4.42
CA LEU A 497 -5.45 -1.03 4.15
C LEU A 497 -4.60 -1.51 5.32
N ARG A 498 -3.89 -0.60 6.00
CA ARG A 498 -3.13 -0.89 7.22
C ARG A 498 -4.04 -1.32 8.37
N ASP A 499 -5.08 -0.56 8.64
CA ASP A 499 -6.02 -0.83 9.73
C ASP A 499 -6.70 -2.18 9.53
N LEU A 500 -7.06 -2.52 8.30
CA LEU A 500 -7.54 -3.84 7.93
C LEU A 500 -6.49 -4.93 8.16
N ALA A 501 -5.24 -4.72 7.73
CA ALA A 501 -4.16 -5.68 7.94
C ALA A 501 -3.91 -5.97 9.44
N HIS A 502 -3.87 -4.92 10.27
CA HIS A 502 -3.74 -5.04 11.72
C HIS A 502 -4.93 -5.74 12.36
N PHE A 503 -6.15 -5.43 11.91
CA PHE A 503 -7.34 -6.13 12.36
C PHE A 503 -7.26 -7.63 12.05
N ARG A 504 -6.93 -7.99 10.80
CA ARG A 504 -6.75 -9.39 10.38
C ARG A 504 -5.68 -10.11 11.21
N LYS A 505 -4.55 -9.47 11.47
CA LYS A 505 -3.47 -10.02 12.31
C LYS A 505 -3.98 -10.36 13.71
N ARG A 506 -4.74 -9.46 14.34
CA ARG A 506 -5.33 -9.68 15.66
C ARG A 506 -6.38 -10.80 15.64
N CYS A 507 -7.20 -10.87 14.60
CA CYS A 507 -8.14 -11.99 14.40
C CYS A 507 -7.41 -13.33 14.25
N ARG A 508 -6.37 -13.38 13.41
CA ARG A 508 -5.52 -14.57 13.25
C ARG A 508 -4.93 -15.00 14.58
N ASP A 509 -4.32 -14.08 15.33
CA ASP A 509 -3.66 -14.39 16.60
C ASP A 509 -4.66 -14.90 17.64
N SER A 510 -5.86 -14.30 17.68
CA SER A 510 -6.99 -14.77 18.49
C SER A 510 -7.42 -16.21 18.14
N ILE A 511 -7.56 -16.51 16.84
CA ILE A 511 -7.89 -17.88 16.38
C ILE A 511 -6.76 -18.85 16.72
N VAL A 512 -5.50 -18.46 16.54
CA VAL A 512 -4.35 -19.31 16.90
C VAL A 512 -4.34 -19.63 18.40
N LEU A 513 -4.68 -18.66 19.26
CA LEU A 513 -4.80 -18.90 20.71
C LEU A 513 -5.95 -19.89 21.01
N PHE A 514 -7.10 -19.74 20.37
CA PHE A 514 -8.21 -20.68 20.50
C PHE A 514 -7.83 -22.09 20.01
N LEU A 515 -7.20 -22.22 18.84
CA LEU A 515 -6.75 -23.52 18.34
C LEU A 515 -5.71 -24.16 19.28
N LYS A 516 -4.83 -23.36 19.90
CA LYS A 516 -3.90 -23.85 20.92
C LYS A 516 -4.62 -24.35 22.17
N SER A 517 -5.72 -23.72 22.60
CA SER A 517 -6.48 -24.23 23.76
C SER A 517 -7.13 -25.58 23.46
N LEU A 518 -7.50 -25.86 22.20
CA LEU A 518 -7.98 -27.19 21.79
C LEU A 518 -6.90 -28.29 21.84
N LEU A 519 -5.61 -27.94 21.95
CA LEU A 519 -4.55 -28.94 22.14
C LEU A 519 -4.45 -29.44 23.59
N ASP A 520 -5.04 -28.71 24.54
CA ASP A 520 -5.09 -29.15 25.93
C ASP A 520 -6.08 -30.32 26.06
N CYS A 521 -5.55 -31.50 26.36
CA CYS A 521 -6.33 -32.72 26.49
C CYS A 521 -7.11 -32.82 27.82
N HIS A 522 -6.86 -31.92 28.77
CA HIS A 522 -7.52 -31.90 30.07
C HIS A 522 -8.75 -30.98 30.10
N GLU A 523 -8.86 -30.06 29.15
CA GLU A 523 -9.93 -29.06 29.06
C GLU A 523 -11.03 -29.44 28.06
N GLU A 524 -12.23 -28.91 28.28
CA GLU A 524 -13.30 -28.98 27.28
C GLU A 524 -12.99 -28.07 26.08
N PRO A 525 -13.36 -28.46 24.85
CA PRO A 525 -14.10 -29.66 24.47
C PRO A 525 -13.20 -30.88 24.14
N SER A 526 -11.88 -30.72 24.08
CA SER A 526 -10.94 -31.73 23.55
C SER A 526 -10.78 -32.99 24.41
N LYS A 527 -11.13 -32.92 25.69
CA LYS A 527 -11.11 -34.05 26.64
C LYS A 527 -11.81 -35.31 26.15
N ILE A 528 -12.86 -35.22 25.33
CA ILE A 528 -13.61 -36.38 24.84
C ILE A 528 -12.78 -37.28 23.90
N TRP A 529 -11.73 -36.72 23.29
CA TRP A 529 -10.87 -37.41 22.33
C TRP A 529 -9.67 -38.12 22.97
N VAL A 530 -9.63 -38.14 24.30
CA VAL A 530 -8.58 -38.77 25.10
C VAL A 530 -8.90 -40.25 25.30
N GLY A 531 -8.03 -41.14 24.81
CA GLY A 531 -8.22 -42.59 24.90
C GLY A 531 -8.04 -43.34 23.57
N CYS A 532 -7.72 -42.62 22.49
CA CYS A 532 -7.37 -43.27 21.22
C CYS A 532 -6.02 -44.01 21.34
N LEU A 533 -6.04 -45.33 21.11
CA LEU A 533 -4.86 -46.20 21.20
C LEU A 533 -3.87 -46.04 20.04
N ASN A 534 -4.28 -45.37 18.97
CA ASN A 534 -3.47 -45.08 17.78
C ASN A 534 -2.84 -43.68 17.83
N THR A 535 -2.68 -43.11 19.02
CA THR A 535 -1.93 -41.88 19.24
C THR A 535 -0.43 -42.14 19.06
N PRO A 536 0.34 -41.22 18.46
CA PRO A 536 1.78 -41.38 18.37
C PRO A 536 2.34 -41.45 19.80
N ARG A 537 2.83 -42.63 20.22
CA ARG A 537 3.53 -42.81 21.49
C ARG A 537 4.76 -41.92 21.49
N ASN A 538 4.68 -40.78 22.16
CA ASN A 538 5.86 -39.97 22.37
C ASN A 538 6.83 -40.77 23.25
N ARG A 539 8.11 -40.84 22.86
CA ARG A 539 9.15 -41.61 23.58
C ARG A 539 9.59 -40.96 24.91
N SER A 540 8.86 -39.96 25.39
CA SER A 540 9.06 -39.35 26.71
C SER A 540 8.26 -40.11 27.76
N ARG A 541 8.89 -40.37 28.90
CA ARG A 541 8.39 -41.16 30.04
C ARG A 541 7.17 -40.57 30.78
N ASP A 542 6.40 -39.69 30.16
CA ASP A 542 5.14 -39.21 30.75
C ASP A 542 4.01 -40.14 30.34
N GLN A 543 3.47 -40.86 31.32
CA GLN A 543 2.22 -41.62 31.24
C GLN A 543 1.00 -40.68 31.21
N GLY A 544 1.08 -39.61 30.42
CA GLY A 544 0.02 -38.63 30.23
C GLY A 544 -1.03 -39.12 29.24
N LEU A 545 -2.28 -38.79 29.53
CA LEU A 545 -3.39 -38.90 28.59
C LEU A 545 -3.11 -38.03 27.35
N LEU A 546 -3.08 -38.63 26.15
CA LEU A 546 -2.80 -37.91 24.90
C LEU A 546 -4.07 -37.71 24.07
N LEU A 547 -4.19 -36.53 23.47
CA LEU A 547 -5.21 -36.22 22.48
C LEU A 547 -5.06 -37.15 21.27
N ALA A 548 -6.17 -37.54 20.64
CA ALA A 548 -6.14 -38.34 19.42
C ALA A 548 -5.21 -37.72 18.34
N GLY A 549 -4.29 -38.53 17.80
CA GLY A 549 -3.20 -38.03 16.95
C GLY A 549 -3.69 -37.30 15.69
N TRP A 550 -4.77 -37.80 15.07
CA TRP A 550 -5.38 -37.16 13.90
C TRP A 550 -5.93 -35.75 14.21
N LEU A 551 -6.48 -35.54 15.41
CA LEU A 551 -7.03 -34.26 15.85
C LEU A 551 -5.91 -33.28 16.20
N HIS A 552 -4.90 -33.78 16.93
CA HIS A 552 -3.69 -33.02 17.22
C HIS A 552 -2.99 -32.53 15.93
N ASP A 553 -2.84 -33.41 14.93
CA ASP A 553 -2.22 -33.08 13.65
C ASP A 553 -3.08 -32.10 12.82
N LEU A 554 -4.41 -32.23 12.87
CA LEU A 554 -5.33 -31.29 12.22
C LEU A 554 -5.21 -29.88 12.81
N ILE A 555 -5.20 -29.77 14.14
CA ILE A 555 -5.08 -28.48 14.84
C ILE A 555 -3.71 -27.85 14.55
N LEU A 556 -2.62 -28.61 14.69
CA LEU A 556 -1.28 -28.11 14.39
C LEU A 556 -1.12 -27.69 12.93
N ARG A 557 -1.75 -28.39 11.98
CA ARG A 557 -1.76 -28.00 10.57
C ARG A 557 -2.43 -26.64 10.39
N ASN A 558 -3.62 -26.43 10.95
CA ASN A 558 -4.31 -25.14 10.87
C ASN A 558 -3.51 -24.00 11.53
N ILE A 559 -2.88 -24.26 12.69
CA ILE A 559 -1.99 -23.27 13.33
C ILE A 559 -0.83 -22.90 12.40
N ARG A 560 -0.15 -23.90 11.79
CA ARG A 560 0.97 -23.64 10.87
C ARG A 560 0.55 -22.86 9.63
N GLU A 561 -0.62 -23.19 9.06
CA GLU A 561 -1.16 -22.46 7.90
C GLU A 561 -1.46 -21.00 8.26
N LEU A 562 -2.12 -20.75 9.39
CA LEU A 562 -2.37 -19.39 9.89
C LEU A 562 -1.06 -18.63 10.16
N GLN A 563 -0.03 -19.30 10.66
CA GLN A 563 1.27 -18.69 10.95
C GLN A 563 2.10 -18.36 9.70
N ARG A 564 1.70 -18.81 8.49
CA ARG A 564 2.42 -18.45 7.26
C ARG A 564 2.33 -16.97 6.93
N GLY A 565 1.20 -16.32 7.25
CA GLY A 565 0.97 -14.93 6.90
C GLY A 565 -0.41 -14.43 7.36
N PHE A 566 -0.55 -13.14 7.64
CA PHE A 566 -1.86 -12.55 8.00
C PHE A 566 -2.78 -12.38 6.78
N THR A 567 -2.23 -12.51 5.57
CA THR A 567 -2.96 -12.39 4.31
C THR A 567 -3.76 -13.65 3.98
N CYS A 568 -3.49 -14.79 4.62
CA CYS A 568 -4.26 -16.01 4.39
C CYS A 568 -5.74 -15.82 4.78
N ALA A 569 -6.63 -16.51 4.06
CA ALA A 569 -8.02 -16.65 4.50
C ALA A 569 -8.06 -17.33 5.87
N LEU A 570 -8.81 -16.77 6.79
CA LEU A 570 -9.01 -17.35 8.11
C LEU A 570 -10.03 -18.50 8.01
N PRO A 571 -9.88 -19.56 8.81
CA PRO A 571 -10.79 -20.70 8.75
C PRO A 571 -12.21 -20.24 9.09
N ASN A 572 -13.17 -20.61 8.23
CA ASN A 572 -14.59 -20.54 8.54
C ASN A 572 -15.06 -21.84 9.18
N GLU A 573 -16.20 -21.76 9.85
CA GLU A 573 -16.83 -22.83 10.62
C GLU A 573 -17.06 -24.06 9.73
N GLU A 574 -17.65 -23.86 8.55
CA GLU A 574 -17.94 -24.93 7.60
C GLU A 574 -16.68 -25.62 7.07
N GLY A 575 -15.65 -24.84 6.73
CA GLY A 575 -14.37 -25.34 6.22
C GLY A 575 -13.63 -26.15 7.27
N LEU A 576 -13.58 -25.68 8.52
CA LEU A 576 -12.96 -26.40 9.62
C LEU A 576 -13.75 -27.68 9.95
N ARG A 577 -15.09 -27.65 9.91
CA ARG A 577 -15.94 -28.84 10.10
C ARG A 577 -15.64 -29.91 9.05
N LYS A 578 -15.50 -29.50 7.78
CA LYS A 578 -15.18 -30.39 6.67
C LYS A 578 -13.80 -31.03 6.85
N GLN A 579 -12.79 -30.26 7.26
CA GLN A 579 -11.46 -30.79 7.55
C GLN A 579 -11.48 -31.78 8.72
N TYR A 580 -12.21 -31.45 9.79
CA TYR A 580 -12.43 -32.32 10.94
C TYR A 580 -13.06 -33.66 10.53
N MET A 581 -14.16 -33.63 9.77
CA MET A 581 -14.84 -34.84 9.29
C MET A 581 -13.94 -35.69 8.40
N THR A 582 -13.18 -35.04 7.50
CA THR A 582 -12.25 -35.73 6.59
C THR A 582 -11.13 -36.42 7.36
N ALA A 583 -10.54 -35.74 8.34
CA ALA A 583 -9.46 -36.29 9.16
C ALA A 583 -9.93 -37.46 10.04
N LEU A 584 -11.11 -37.32 10.66
CA LEU A 584 -11.73 -38.38 11.46
C LEU A 584 -12.03 -39.62 10.61
N GLN A 585 -12.66 -39.44 9.44
CA GLN A 585 -13.00 -40.54 8.53
C GLN A 585 -11.74 -41.26 8.01
N ALA A 586 -10.70 -40.51 7.66
CA ALA A 586 -9.42 -41.10 7.24
C ALA A 586 -8.82 -41.95 8.36
N HIS A 587 -8.79 -41.43 9.60
CA HIS A 587 -8.29 -42.16 10.75
C HIS A 587 -9.07 -43.46 11.03
N ILE A 588 -10.40 -43.39 11.03
CA ILE A 588 -11.25 -44.58 11.24
C ILE A 588 -11.02 -45.63 10.16
N ARG A 589 -10.93 -45.20 8.89
CA ARG A 589 -10.70 -46.10 7.75
C ARG A 589 -9.32 -46.76 7.79
N GLU A 590 -8.28 -46.02 8.14
CA GLU A 590 -6.90 -46.52 8.14
C GLU A 590 -6.59 -47.41 9.34
N THR A 591 -7.19 -47.12 10.50
CA THR A 591 -6.82 -47.77 11.77
C THR A 591 -7.91 -48.65 12.38
N GLY A 592 -9.15 -48.60 11.86
CA GLY A 592 -10.29 -49.31 12.44
C GLY A 592 -10.65 -48.85 13.86
N CYS A 593 -10.34 -47.59 14.23
CA CYS A 593 -10.50 -47.11 15.60
C CYS A 593 -11.97 -47.04 16.06
N SER A 594 -12.39 -48.03 16.87
CA SER A 594 -13.74 -48.08 17.44
C SER A 594 -14.00 -46.99 18.48
N PHE A 595 -12.97 -46.54 19.20
CA PHE A 595 -13.08 -45.47 20.20
C PHE A 595 -13.51 -44.15 19.54
N CYS A 596 -12.74 -43.64 18.57
CA CYS A 596 -13.04 -42.38 17.90
C CYS A 596 -14.37 -42.42 17.15
N SER A 597 -14.70 -43.57 16.54
CA SER A 597 -16.01 -43.75 15.91
C SER A 597 -17.16 -43.63 16.91
N ARG A 598 -17.04 -44.25 18.09
CA ARG A 598 -18.09 -44.19 19.12
C ARG A 598 -18.21 -42.81 19.75
N VAL A 599 -17.08 -42.17 20.09
CA VAL A 599 -17.06 -40.80 20.63
C VAL A 599 -17.71 -39.82 19.66
N HIS A 600 -17.41 -39.91 18.36
CA HIS A 600 -18.04 -39.05 17.37
C HIS A 600 -19.57 -39.19 17.33
N VAL A 601 -20.09 -40.43 17.38
CA VAL A 601 -21.53 -40.68 17.34
C VAL A 601 -22.23 -40.17 18.61
N MET A 602 -21.56 -40.24 19.76
CA MET A 602 -22.16 -39.87 21.05
C MET A 602 -22.02 -38.38 21.37
N GLU A 603 -20.86 -37.79 21.08
CA GLU A 603 -20.45 -36.46 21.58
C GLU A 603 -19.88 -35.56 20.47
N GLY A 604 -19.85 -36.03 19.22
CA GLY A 604 -19.25 -35.30 18.11
C GLY A 604 -19.97 -34.01 17.76
N ASP A 605 -21.32 -34.00 17.81
CA ASP A 605 -22.10 -32.79 17.55
C ASP A 605 -21.90 -31.74 18.64
N TRP A 606 -21.88 -32.17 19.91
CA TRP A 606 -21.58 -31.29 21.05
C TRP A 606 -20.17 -30.70 20.98
N TYR A 607 -19.16 -31.52 20.67
CA TYR A 607 -17.78 -31.08 20.49
C TYR A 607 -17.69 -30.02 19.39
N TRP A 608 -18.39 -30.27 18.29
CA TRP A 608 -18.37 -29.36 17.16
C TRP A 608 -19.09 -28.05 17.48
N GLU A 609 -20.26 -28.08 18.11
CA GLU A 609 -20.98 -26.88 18.55
C GLU A 609 -20.11 -25.99 19.47
N ARG A 610 -19.39 -26.60 20.43
CA ARG A 610 -18.44 -25.87 21.28
C ARG A 610 -17.25 -25.30 20.50
N THR A 611 -16.74 -26.06 19.53
CA THR A 611 -15.63 -25.61 18.68
C THR A 611 -16.05 -24.44 17.77
N GLU A 612 -17.25 -24.51 17.21
CA GLU A 612 -17.86 -23.50 16.34
C GLU A 612 -18.11 -22.19 17.11
N ASN A 613 -18.73 -22.29 18.29
CA ASN A 613 -18.94 -21.14 19.18
C ASN A 613 -17.60 -20.50 19.60
N GLY A 614 -16.60 -21.33 19.93
CA GLY A 614 -15.26 -20.84 20.30
C GLY A 614 -14.55 -20.14 19.15
N LEU A 615 -14.66 -20.66 17.92
CA LEU A 615 -14.10 -20.04 16.72
C LEU A 615 -14.80 -18.71 16.39
N SER A 616 -16.13 -18.68 16.45
CA SER A 616 -16.93 -17.47 16.22
C SER A 616 -16.61 -16.40 17.27
N LEU A 617 -16.52 -16.78 18.54
CA LEU A 617 -16.10 -15.88 19.62
C LEU A 617 -14.67 -15.35 19.39
N ALA A 618 -13.74 -16.21 18.98
CA ALA A 618 -12.36 -15.79 18.68
C ALA A 618 -12.29 -14.76 17.54
N LYS A 619 -13.18 -14.84 16.54
CA LYS A 619 -13.34 -13.81 15.50
C LYS A 619 -14.01 -12.54 16.03
N GLN A 620 -15.08 -12.66 16.81
CA GLN A 620 -15.92 -11.55 17.26
C GLN A 620 -15.27 -10.68 18.34
N GLN A 621 -14.56 -11.29 19.30
CA GLN A 621 -13.98 -10.59 20.46
C GLN A 621 -12.87 -9.58 20.11
N VAL A 622 -12.33 -9.65 18.90
CA VAL A 622 -11.33 -8.69 18.43
C VAL A 622 -12.04 -7.39 18.05
N CYS A 623 -11.85 -6.34 18.85
CA CYS A 623 -12.38 -5.00 18.57
C CYS A 623 -11.74 -4.39 17.33
N PHE A 624 -12.51 -3.76 16.46
CA PHE A 624 -11.96 -2.94 15.38
C PHE A 624 -11.51 -1.57 15.93
N ASN A 625 -10.36 -1.50 16.60
CA ASN A 625 -9.80 -0.22 17.02
C ASN A 625 -9.08 0.42 15.83
N SER A 626 -9.75 1.32 15.11
CA SER A 626 -9.08 2.28 14.25
C SER A 626 -8.69 3.49 15.11
N ASN A 627 -7.43 3.92 15.06
CA ASN A 627 -6.98 5.17 15.71
C ASN A 627 -7.49 6.39 14.92
N VAL A 628 -8.81 6.48 14.70
CA VAL A 628 -9.44 7.59 13.94
C VAL A 628 -9.72 8.81 14.83
N SER A 629 -9.34 8.77 16.11
CA SER A 629 -9.43 9.91 17.03
C SER A 629 -8.41 11.04 16.77
N GLY A 630 -7.62 10.99 15.70
CA GLY A 630 -6.56 11.96 15.42
C GLY A 630 -6.90 13.14 14.50
N VAL A 631 -8.03 13.16 13.79
CA VAL A 631 -8.27 14.17 12.72
C VAL A 631 -9.62 14.90 12.83
N ALA A 632 -10.42 14.66 13.88
CA ALA A 632 -11.71 15.36 14.08
C ALA A 632 -11.57 16.74 14.75
N GLY A 633 -10.48 17.47 14.52
CA GLY A 633 -10.25 18.77 15.15
C GLY A 633 -9.29 19.65 14.35
N ASN A 634 -9.76 20.17 13.22
CA ASN A 634 -9.43 21.48 12.64
C ASN A 634 -10.02 21.56 11.22
N LEU A 635 -11.31 21.88 11.15
CA LEU A 635 -11.92 22.65 10.07
C LEU A 635 -12.88 23.67 10.70
#